data_AF-A0A3N9N154-F1
#
_entry.id   AF-A0A3N9N154-F1
#
_cell.length_a   1.000
_cell.length_b   1.000
_cell.length_c   1.000
_cell.angle_alpha   90.00
_cell.angle_beta   90.00
_cell.angle_gamma   90.00
#
_symmetry.space_group_name_H-M   'P 1'
#
loop_
_entity.id
_entity.type
_entity.pdbx_description
1 polymer ?
#
loop_
_entity_poly.entity_id
_entity_poly.type
_entity_poly.pdbx_seq_one_letter_code
_entity_poly.pdbx_strand_id
1 'polypeptide(L)'
;MNRVIKNPCILIGGIIFLGLLFLGWQQYILWRLPESQITIPPIEGERELEIPPRPGIQGLIITGPVVKPLYFSVDLSKSGIRSLDWRQLQTIDPHTDVKINCQIDEQGRLVFSRDDVLMGGHTEAGMMIQQALRTWIYTPLKTGPIQFWFNLPSKGKKLVIDMGDLRRKENIPPHIPIYNGQMYLIDGISYQEIEIE
;
A
#
# COMPACT_ATOMS: atom_id res chain seq x y z
N MET A 1 59.96 25.11 40.47
CA MET A 1 58.63 25.32 41.08
C MET A 1 57.62 25.51 39.95
N ASN A 2 56.75 24.54 39.68
CA ASN A 2 55.55 24.73 38.87
C ASN A 2 54.48 23.76 39.39
N ARG A 3 53.51 24.28 40.15
CA ARG A 3 52.36 23.53 40.66
C ARG A 3 51.38 23.35 39.52
N VAL A 4 51.43 22.18 38.87
CA VAL A 4 50.42 21.78 37.88
C VAL A 4 49.15 21.34 38.62
N ILE A 5 48.05 21.87 38.14
CA ILE A 5 46.72 21.97 38.75
C ILE A 5 46.10 20.58 39.01
N LYS A 6 45.65 20.32 40.24
CA LYS A 6 44.99 19.08 40.69
C LYS A 6 43.45 19.19 40.68
N ASN A 7 42.84 19.52 39.55
CA ASN A 7 41.38 19.52 39.40
C ASN A 7 40.95 18.55 38.29
N PRO A 8 40.89 17.23 38.57
CA PRO A 8 40.57 16.22 37.56
C PRO A 8 39.21 16.42 36.89
N CYS A 9 38.25 17.06 37.58
CA CYS A 9 36.92 17.34 37.03
C CYS A 9 36.95 18.34 35.84
N ILE A 10 37.91 19.26 35.81
CA ILE A 10 38.03 20.25 34.72
C ILE A 10 38.58 19.57 33.45
N LEU A 11 39.52 18.64 33.61
CA LEU A 11 40.07 17.85 32.51
C LEU A 11 39.00 16.94 31.88
N ILE A 12 38.20 16.26 32.71
CA ILE A 12 37.11 15.40 32.22
C ILE A 12 36.05 16.21 31.49
N GLY A 13 35.64 17.36 32.04
CA GLY A 13 34.69 18.27 31.39
C GLY A 13 35.19 18.77 30.03
N GLY A 14 36.48 19.10 29.94
CA GLY A 14 37.10 19.52 28.68
C GLY A 14 37.11 18.42 27.61
N ILE A 15 37.38 17.17 27.99
CA ILE A 15 37.38 16.03 27.07
C ILE A 15 35.96 15.76 26.53
N ILE A 16 34.95 15.79 27.41
CA ILE A 16 33.55 15.59 27.00
C ILE A 16 33.09 16.70 26.05
N PHE A 17 33.44 17.95 26.34
CA PHE A 17 33.09 19.10 25.50
C PHE A 17 33.71 19.00 24.10
N LEU A 18 34.99 18.60 24.01
CA LEU A 18 35.67 18.34 22.74
C LEU A 18 35.03 17.17 21.96
N GLY A 19 34.61 16.11 22.66
CA GLY A 19 33.89 14.99 22.04
C GLY A 19 32.56 15.40 21.43
N LEU A 20 31.78 16.24 22.12
CA LEU A 20 30.51 16.76 21.60
C LEU A 20 30.70 17.68 20.39
N LEU A 21 31.74 18.53 20.39
CA LEU A 21 32.10 19.35 19.23
C LEU A 21 32.49 18.50 18.03
N PHE A 22 33.26 17.43 18.23
CA PHE A 22 33.64 16.51 17.18
C PHE A 22 32.43 15.78 16.56
N LEU A 23 31.49 15.31 17.39
CA LEU A 23 30.26 14.67 16.93
C LEU A 23 29.35 15.64 16.16
N GLY A 24 29.22 16.89 16.63
CA GLY A 24 28.47 17.92 15.92
C GLY A 24 29.08 18.26 14.56
N TRP A 25 30.42 18.33 14.48
CA TRP A 25 31.14 18.54 13.24
C TRP A 25 30.96 17.39 12.24
N GLN A 26 31.03 16.14 12.70
CA GLN A 26 30.75 14.95 11.90
C GLN A 26 29.34 14.98 11.29
N GLN A 27 28.34 15.30 12.11
CA GLN A 27 26.94 15.40 11.67
C GLN A 27 26.76 16.50 10.62
N TYR A 28 27.42 17.65 10.81
CA TYR A 28 27.39 18.77 9.87
C TYR A 28 28.00 18.41 8.51
N ILE A 29 29.09 17.63 8.48
CA ILE A 29 29.67 17.12 7.23
C ILE A 29 28.71 16.17 6.51
N LEU A 30 28.07 15.25 7.25
CA LEU A 30 27.12 14.29 6.67
C LEU A 30 25.91 15.00 6.04
N TRP A 31 25.40 16.07 6.65
CA TRP A 31 24.31 16.88 6.09
C TRP A 31 24.71 17.71 4.87
N ARG A 32 26.01 17.97 4.65
CA ARG A 32 26.52 18.69 3.49
C ARG A 32 26.93 17.79 2.33
N LEU A 33 26.86 16.47 2.49
CA LEU A 33 27.06 15.56 1.36
C LEU A 33 25.91 15.79 0.36
N PRO A 34 26.20 16.17 -0.89
CA PRO A 34 25.15 16.29 -1.90
C PRO A 34 24.51 14.92 -2.10
N GLU A 35 23.17 14.86 -2.10
CA GLU A 35 22.37 13.63 -2.34
C GLU A 35 22.60 12.99 -3.72
N SER A 36 23.51 13.54 -4.52
CA SER A 36 23.84 13.05 -5.84
C SER A 36 24.83 11.88 -5.78
N GLN A 37 24.28 10.71 -6.14
CA GLN A 37 24.98 9.55 -6.73
C GLN A 37 25.63 8.56 -5.75
N ILE A 38 24.81 7.90 -4.94
CA ILE A 38 24.93 6.43 -4.81
C ILE A 38 23.92 5.83 -5.78
N THR A 39 24.15 6.04 -7.08
CA THR A 39 23.50 5.24 -8.11
C THR A 39 24.23 3.91 -8.07
N ILE A 40 23.66 2.91 -7.40
CA ILE A 40 24.06 1.52 -7.66
C ILE A 40 23.85 1.37 -9.17
N PRO A 41 24.90 1.10 -9.98
CA PRO A 41 24.70 0.88 -11.39
C PRO A 41 23.64 -0.22 -11.53
N PRO A 42 22.65 -0.07 -12.42
CA PRO A 42 21.75 -1.17 -12.70
C PRO A 42 22.62 -2.38 -13.00
N ILE A 43 22.40 -3.48 -12.28
CA ILE A 43 23.01 -4.76 -12.62
C ILE A 43 22.47 -5.07 -14.02
N GLU A 44 23.24 -4.70 -15.04
CA GLU A 44 22.95 -4.97 -16.44
C GLU A 44 22.98 -6.47 -16.65
N GLY A 45 21.80 -7.09 -16.54
CA GLY A 45 21.58 -8.49 -16.79
C GLY A 45 22.24 -9.37 -15.74
N GLU A 46 21.45 -10.25 -15.13
CA GLU A 46 21.99 -11.55 -14.78
C GLU A 46 22.61 -12.12 -16.06
N ARG A 47 23.94 -12.00 -16.22
CA ARG A 47 24.67 -12.84 -17.14
C ARG A 47 24.45 -14.25 -16.61
N GLU A 48 23.50 -14.93 -17.22
CA GLU A 48 23.36 -16.37 -17.12
C GLU A 48 24.74 -16.93 -17.41
N LEU A 49 25.46 -17.33 -16.35
CA LEU A 49 26.75 -17.97 -16.48
C LEU A 49 26.45 -19.26 -17.25
N GLU A 50 26.84 -19.31 -18.53
CA GLU A 50 26.82 -20.55 -19.30
C GLU A 50 27.81 -21.51 -18.61
N ILE A 51 27.31 -22.28 -17.65
CA ILE A 51 28.07 -23.33 -16.99
C ILE A 51 28.34 -24.37 -18.09
N PRO A 52 29.62 -24.62 -18.45
CA PRO A 52 29.93 -25.56 -19.52
C PRO A 52 29.35 -26.93 -19.14
N PRO A 53 28.68 -27.63 -20.08
CA PRO A 53 28.07 -28.91 -19.79
C PRO A 53 29.16 -29.89 -19.34
N ARG A 54 29.04 -30.39 -18.11
CA ARG A 54 29.90 -31.47 -17.63
C ARG A 54 29.53 -32.75 -18.38
N PRO A 55 30.47 -33.41 -19.10
CA PRO A 55 30.19 -34.67 -19.76
C PRO A 55 29.71 -35.71 -18.74
N GLY A 56 28.52 -36.28 -18.94
CA GLY A 56 28.01 -37.40 -18.13
C GLY A 56 26.87 -37.08 -17.14
N ILE A 57 26.43 -35.83 -17.00
CA ILE A 57 25.21 -35.50 -16.26
C ILE A 57 24.18 -34.96 -17.25
N GLN A 58 23.20 -35.79 -17.62
CA GLN A 58 22.00 -35.30 -18.30
C GLN A 58 21.24 -34.44 -17.28
N GLY A 59 21.49 -33.13 -17.31
CA GLY A 59 20.74 -32.18 -16.51
C GLY A 59 19.28 -32.19 -16.95
N LEU A 60 18.37 -32.44 -16.01
CA LEU A 60 16.94 -32.30 -16.24
C LEU A 60 16.61 -30.80 -16.28
N ILE A 61 16.51 -30.22 -17.47
CA ILE A 61 16.09 -28.82 -17.64
C ILE A 61 14.55 -28.79 -17.53
N ILE A 62 14.05 -28.43 -16.35
CA ILE A 62 12.62 -28.19 -16.14
C ILE A 62 12.32 -26.79 -16.67
N THR A 63 11.89 -26.70 -17.92
CA THR A 63 11.33 -25.47 -18.50
C THR A 63 9.83 -25.45 -18.29
N GLY A 64 9.32 -24.36 -17.73
CA GLY A 64 7.89 -24.14 -17.49
C GLY A 64 7.50 -22.71 -17.84
N PRO A 65 6.20 -22.43 -18.01
CA PRO A 65 5.72 -21.08 -18.24
C PRO A 65 6.08 -20.17 -17.06
N VAL A 66 6.46 -18.93 -17.37
CA VAL A 66 6.75 -17.91 -16.35
C VAL A 66 5.49 -17.65 -15.52
N VAL A 67 5.55 -17.94 -14.22
CA VAL A 67 4.45 -17.67 -13.29
C VAL A 67 4.40 -16.17 -13.04
N LYS A 68 3.39 -15.49 -13.61
CA LYS A 68 3.16 -14.06 -13.38
C LYS A 68 2.41 -13.86 -12.04
N PRO A 69 2.74 -12.80 -11.28
CA PRO A 69 1.97 -12.45 -10.09
C PRO A 69 0.53 -12.08 -10.48
N LEU A 70 -0.44 -12.52 -9.69
CA LEU A 70 -1.85 -12.17 -9.86
C LEU A 70 -2.19 -10.99 -8.94
N TYR A 71 -2.87 -9.99 -9.48
CA TYR A 71 -3.31 -8.81 -8.72
C TYR A 71 -4.82 -8.75 -8.64
N PHE A 72 -5.33 -8.71 -7.41
CA PHE A 72 -6.72 -8.44 -7.11
C PHE A 72 -6.93 -6.94 -7.00
N SER A 73 -7.66 -6.35 -7.95
CA SER A 73 -7.85 -4.90 -8.05
C SER A 73 -9.11 -4.57 -8.85
N VAL A 74 -9.57 -3.32 -8.79
CA VAL A 74 -10.56 -2.81 -9.73
C VAL A 74 -10.01 -2.91 -11.16
N ASP A 75 -10.77 -3.54 -12.06
CA ASP A 75 -10.38 -3.82 -13.44
C ASP A 75 -10.72 -2.63 -14.35
N LEU A 76 -9.81 -1.67 -14.43
CA LEU A 76 -9.95 -0.46 -15.25
C LEU A 76 -10.10 -0.72 -16.76
N SER A 77 -9.90 -1.95 -17.24
CA SER A 77 -10.17 -2.31 -18.63
C SER A 77 -11.66 -2.41 -18.94
N LYS A 78 -12.53 -2.53 -17.93
CA LYS A 78 -13.98 -2.61 -18.11
C LYS A 78 -14.58 -1.23 -18.38
N SER A 79 -15.45 -1.15 -19.39
CA SER A 79 -16.19 0.07 -19.71
C SER A 79 -17.20 0.40 -18.62
N GLY A 80 -17.37 1.70 -18.33
CA GLY A 80 -18.44 2.21 -17.46
C GLY A 80 -18.11 2.25 -15.97
N ILE A 81 -16.88 1.90 -15.58
CA ILE A 81 -16.37 2.14 -14.22
C ILE A 81 -16.32 3.65 -13.97
N ARG A 82 -16.83 4.07 -12.81
CA ARG A 82 -16.83 5.47 -12.37
C ARG A 82 -16.01 5.62 -11.10
N SER A 83 -15.19 6.65 -11.07
CA SER A 83 -14.57 7.09 -9.83
C SER A 83 -15.60 7.77 -8.92
N LEU A 84 -15.40 7.65 -7.61
CA LEU A 84 -16.12 8.45 -6.63
C LEU A 84 -15.37 9.76 -6.44
N ASP A 85 -15.99 10.90 -6.74
CA ASP A 85 -15.39 12.21 -6.47
C ASP A 85 -15.55 12.55 -4.98
N TRP A 86 -14.43 12.49 -4.25
CA TRP A 86 -14.40 12.75 -2.82
C TRP A 86 -14.76 14.20 -2.47
N ARG A 87 -14.35 15.18 -3.29
CA ARG A 87 -14.61 16.59 -3.02
C ARG A 87 -16.07 16.93 -3.23
N GLN A 88 -16.68 16.33 -4.25
CA GLN A 88 -18.11 16.45 -4.46
C GLN A 88 -18.89 15.83 -3.29
N LEU A 89 -18.49 14.65 -2.82
CA LEU A 89 -19.11 14.00 -1.66
C LEU A 89 -19.04 14.88 -0.40
N GLN A 90 -17.88 15.51 -0.14
CA GLN A 90 -17.69 16.45 0.97
C GLN A 90 -18.57 17.71 0.85
N THR A 91 -18.86 18.15 -0.38
CA THR A 91 -19.71 19.33 -0.61
C THR A 91 -21.18 19.01 -0.36
N ILE A 92 -21.62 17.79 -0.70
CA ILE A 92 -22.98 17.31 -0.44
C ILE A 92 -23.19 17.12 1.05
N ASP A 93 -22.30 16.38 1.71
CA ASP A 93 -22.42 16.09 3.13
C ASP A 93 -21.04 15.90 3.79
N PRO A 94 -20.52 16.92 4.50
CA PRO A 94 -19.18 16.88 5.10
C PRO A 94 -19.09 15.94 6.30
N HIS A 95 -20.22 15.49 6.84
CA HIS A 95 -20.28 14.62 8.02
C HIS A 95 -20.72 13.19 7.68
N THR A 96 -20.68 12.83 6.40
CA THR A 96 -21.04 11.49 5.90
C THR A 96 -20.36 10.37 6.70
N ASP A 97 -21.18 9.52 7.30
CA ASP A 97 -20.82 8.23 7.86
C ASP A 97 -21.67 7.12 7.22
N VAL A 98 -21.09 6.38 6.27
CA VAL A 98 -21.80 5.36 5.48
C VAL A 98 -21.03 4.06 5.53
N LYS A 99 -21.72 2.97 5.90
CA LYS A 99 -21.18 1.60 5.85
C LYS A 99 -21.93 0.78 4.81
N ILE A 100 -21.20 0.04 4.01
CA ILE A 100 -21.74 -0.75 2.91
C ILE A 100 -21.17 -2.16 2.98
N ASN A 101 -22.04 -3.13 3.22
CA ASN A 101 -21.70 -4.53 3.15
C ASN A 101 -21.96 -5.02 1.72
N CYS A 102 -20.93 -5.50 1.04
CA CYS A 102 -21.04 -6.01 -0.31
C CYS A 102 -20.61 -7.47 -0.37
N GLN A 103 -21.04 -8.16 -1.42
CA GLN A 103 -20.50 -9.44 -1.82
C GLN A 103 -19.87 -9.33 -3.20
N ILE A 104 -18.65 -9.85 -3.36
CA ILE A 104 -18.00 -9.98 -4.66
C ILE A 104 -18.46 -11.28 -5.31
N ASP A 105 -19.14 -11.16 -6.45
CA ASP A 105 -19.64 -12.29 -7.23
C ASP A 105 -18.55 -12.97 -8.08
N GLU A 106 -18.96 -14.01 -8.80
CA GLU A 106 -18.09 -14.77 -9.71
C GLU A 106 -17.53 -13.94 -10.88
N GLN A 107 -18.09 -12.77 -11.16
CA GLN A 107 -17.66 -11.88 -12.21
C GLN A 107 -16.81 -10.72 -11.66
N GLY A 108 -16.58 -10.68 -10.35
CA GLY A 108 -15.86 -9.62 -9.65
C GLY A 108 -16.71 -8.38 -9.39
N ARG A 109 -18.03 -8.43 -9.58
CA ARG A 109 -18.92 -7.28 -9.33
C ARG A 109 -19.30 -7.22 -7.86
N LEU A 110 -19.49 -6.00 -7.37
CA LEU A 110 -20.08 -5.76 -6.06
C LEU A 110 -21.60 -5.94 -6.13
N VAL A 111 -22.11 -6.88 -5.34
CA VAL A 111 -23.52 -7.17 -5.16
C VAL A 111 -23.93 -6.77 -3.75
N PHE A 112 -24.92 -5.89 -3.67
CA PHE A 112 -25.52 -5.44 -2.41
C PHE A 112 -26.91 -4.86 -2.68
N SER A 113 -27.80 -4.99 -1.70
CA SER A 113 -29.14 -4.42 -1.69
C SER A 113 -29.15 -3.08 -0.95
N ARG A 114 -30.33 -2.45 -0.84
CA ARG A 114 -30.49 -1.22 -0.05
C ARG A 114 -30.30 -1.49 1.44
N ASP A 115 -30.68 -2.68 1.92
CA ASP A 115 -30.66 -3.03 3.34
C ASP A 115 -29.22 -3.27 3.83
N ASP A 116 -28.28 -3.51 2.92
CA ASP A 116 -26.85 -3.66 3.20
C ASP A 116 -26.11 -2.31 3.35
N VAL A 117 -26.83 -1.19 3.22
CA VAL A 117 -26.29 0.16 3.24
C VAL A 117 -26.78 0.91 4.48
N LEU A 118 -25.88 1.10 5.45
CA LEU A 118 -26.15 1.89 6.64
C LEU A 118 -25.74 3.34 6.38
N MET A 119 -26.72 4.20 6.13
CA MET A 119 -26.48 5.60 5.76
C MET A 119 -26.51 6.60 6.92
N GLY A 120 -27.00 6.23 8.11
CA GLY A 120 -27.02 7.15 9.27
C GLY A 120 -27.79 8.47 9.10
N GLY A 121 -28.64 8.61 8.07
CA GLY A 121 -29.29 9.87 7.69
C GLY A 121 -28.65 10.58 6.49
N HIS A 122 -27.47 10.16 6.06
CA HIS A 122 -26.70 10.69 4.93
C HIS A 122 -27.17 10.13 3.58
N THR A 123 -28.46 10.33 3.26
CA THR A 123 -29.10 9.67 2.11
C THR A 123 -28.47 10.05 0.77
N GLU A 124 -28.23 11.33 0.52
CA GLU A 124 -27.66 11.80 -0.76
C GLU A 124 -26.24 11.28 -0.98
N ALA A 125 -25.40 11.40 0.05
CA ALA A 125 -24.04 10.86 0.05
C ALA A 125 -24.04 9.33 -0.12
N GLY A 126 -24.89 8.62 0.61
CA GLY A 126 -25.06 7.18 0.48
C GLY A 126 -25.50 6.75 -0.93
N MET A 127 -26.39 7.51 -1.57
CA MET A 127 -26.80 7.25 -2.95
C MET A 127 -25.65 7.47 -3.95
N MET A 128 -24.87 8.53 -3.78
CA MET A 128 -23.70 8.80 -4.61
C MET A 128 -22.65 7.68 -4.50
N ILE A 129 -22.34 7.26 -3.27
CA ILE A 129 -21.38 6.18 -3.01
C ILE A 129 -21.86 4.87 -3.66
N GLN A 130 -23.13 4.49 -3.45
CA GLN A 130 -23.67 3.27 -4.05
C GLN A 130 -23.61 3.29 -5.58
N GLN A 131 -23.91 4.44 -6.21
CA GLN A 131 -23.85 4.57 -7.66
C GLN A 131 -22.43 4.35 -8.18
N ALA A 132 -21.41 4.86 -7.50
CA ALA A 132 -20.02 4.61 -7.86
C ALA A 132 -19.65 3.12 -7.66
N LEU A 133 -19.88 2.57 -6.46
CA LEU A 133 -19.53 1.19 -6.13
C LEU A 133 -20.18 0.15 -7.07
N ARG A 134 -21.44 0.37 -7.47
CA ARG A 134 -22.13 -0.52 -8.44
C ARG A 134 -21.43 -0.61 -9.79
N THR A 135 -20.61 0.37 -10.14
CA THR A 135 -19.84 0.34 -11.39
C THR A 135 -18.50 -0.36 -11.23
N TRP A 136 -18.02 -0.58 -10.01
CA TRP A 136 -16.73 -1.21 -9.78
C TRP A 136 -16.81 -2.71 -10.06
N ILE A 137 -15.84 -3.18 -10.85
CA ILE A 137 -15.68 -4.58 -11.20
C ILE A 137 -14.24 -4.92 -10.86
N TYR A 138 -14.04 -5.90 -9.99
CA TYR A 138 -12.72 -6.41 -9.61
C TYR A 138 -12.25 -7.48 -10.60
N THR A 139 -10.94 -7.67 -10.67
CA THR A 139 -10.38 -8.86 -11.32
C THR A 139 -10.92 -10.11 -10.62
N PRO A 140 -11.48 -11.09 -11.35
CA PRO A 140 -12.28 -12.18 -10.77
C PRO A 140 -11.39 -13.27 -10.14
N LEU A 141 -10.62 -12.91 -9.12
CA LEU A 141 -9.64 -13.76 -8.43
C LEU A 141 -10.06 -14.14 -7.01
N LYS A 142 -10.88 -13.30 -6.37
CA LYS A 142 -11.45 -13.52 -5.04
C LYS A 142 -12.97 -13.30 -5.08
N THR A 143 -13.68 -13.93 -4.16
CA THR A 143 -15.14 -13.89 -3.98
C THR A 143 -15.47 -13.89 -2.50
N GLY A 144 -16.61 -13.33 -2.11
CA GLY A 144 -17.04 -13.30 -0.71
C GLY A 144 -17.39 -11.90 -0.24
N PRO A 145 -17.65 -11.71 1.06
CA PRO A 145 -18.04 -10.42 1.59
C PRO A 145 -16.84 -9.47 1.64
N ILE A 146 -17.13 -8.19 1.38
CA ILE A 146 -16.22 -7.05 1.48
C ILE A 146 -17.01 -5.89 2.07
N GLN A 147 -16.43 -5.16 3.02
CA GLN A 147 -17.10 -4.03 3.66
C GLN A 147 -16.37 -2.73 3.35
N PHE A 148 -17.15 -1.68 3.08
CA PHE A 148 -16.64 -0.34 2.91
C PHE A 148 -17.21 0.56 3.99
N TRP A 149 -16.35 1.29 4.69
CA TRP A 149 -16.75 2.29 5.65
C TRP A 149 -16.20 3.66 5.25
N PHE A 150 -17.11 4.56 4.86
CA PHE A 150 -16.83 5.94 4.50
C PHE A 150 -17.11 6.84 5.70
N ASN A 151 -16.07 7.41 6.29
CA ASN A 151 -16.13 8.29 7.45
C ASN A 151 -15.45 9.62 7.12
N LEU A 152 -16.20 10.51 6.46
CA LEU A 152 -15.71 11.82 6.01
C LEU A 152 -15.22 12.75 7.13
N PRO A 153 -15.86 12.84 8.31
CA PRO A 153 -15.43 13.76 9.37
C PRO A 153 -14.14 13.32 10.07
N SER A 154 -13.68 12.09 9.84
CA SER A 154 -12.43 11.58 10.41
C SER A 154 -11.22 12.39 9.95
N LYS A 155 -10.37 12.79 10.92
CA LYS A 155 -9.06 13.39 10.65
C LYS A 155 -8.01 12.35 10.22
N GLY A 156 -8.28 11.07 10.48
CA GLY A 156 -7.38 9.97 10.18
C GLY A 156 -7.87 9.20 8.97
N LYS A 157 -8.31 7.96 9.21
CA LYS A 157 -8.84 7.07 8.18
C LYS A 157 -10.26 7.48 7.81
N LYS A 158 -10.43 7.83 6.55
CA LYS A 158 -11.67 8.29 5.93
C LYS A 158 -12.37 7.19 5.14
N LEU A 159 -11.60 6.22 4.65
CA LEU A 159 -12.11 5.01 4.05
C LEU A 159 -11.44 3.81 4.69
N VAL A 160 -12.24 2.86 5.17
CA VAL A 160 -11.77 1.53 5.57
C VAL A 160 -12.39 0.51 4.63
N ILE A 161 -11.57 -0.38 4.09
CA ILE A 161 -11.98 -1.50 3.23
C ILE A 161 -11.58 -2.79 3.94
N ASP A 162 -12.57 -3.51 4.47
CA ASP A 162 -12.36 -4.81 5.12
C ASP A 162 -12.54 -5.93 4.10
N MET A 163 -11.48 -6.71 3.90
CA MET A 163 -11.40 -7.84 2.99
C MET A 163 -11.14 -9.16 3.72
N GLY A 164 -11.23 -9.20 5.05
CA GLY A 164 -10.84 -10.36 5.87
C GLY A 164 -11.55 -11.66 5.49
N ASP A 165 -12.78 -11.55 4.99
CA ASP A 165 -13.63 -12.68 4.60
C ASP A 165 -13.57 -13.03 3.09
N LEU A 166 -12.73 -12.32 2.30
CA LEU A 166 -12.57 -12.64 0.88
C LEU A 166 -11.83 -13.96 0.68
N ARG A 167 -12.44 -14.85 -0.09
CA ARG A 167 -11.90 -16.16 -0.41
C ARG A 167 -11.31 -16.19 -1.81
N ARG A 168 -10.21 -16.90 -1.98
CA ARG A 168 -9.68 -17.24 -3.30
C ARG A 168 -10.67 -18.13 -4.04
N LYS A 169 -10.83 -17.91 -5.34
CA LYS A 169 -11.61 -18.81 -6.19
C LYS A 169 -10.98 -20.20 -6.32
N GLU A 170 -11.82 -21.22 -6.37
CA GLU A 170 -11.40 -22.62 -6.42
C GLU A 170 -10.56 -22.97 -7.65
N ASN A 171 -10.73 -22.24 -8.76
CA ASN A 171 -10.00 -22.45 -10.00
C ASN A 171 -8.56 -21.89 -9.98
N ILE A 172 -8.14 -21.19 -8.92
CA ILE A 172 -6.79 -20.64 -8.79
C ILE A 172 -5.96 -21.54 -7.88
N PRO A 173 -4.85 -22.13 -8.38
CA PRO A 173 -4.02 -23.02 -7.58
C PRO A 173 -3.51 -22.37 -6.27
N PRO A 174 -3.43 -23.14 -5.15
CA PRO A 174 -3.03 -22.61 -3.84
C PRO A 174 -1.63 -21.98 -3.82
N HIS A 175 -0.73 -22.47 -4.66
CA HIS A 175 0.67 -22.02 -4.72
C HIS A 175 0.87 -20.68 -5.45
N ILE A 176 -0.11 -20.20 -6.22
CA ILE A 176 0.02 -18.91 -6.92
C ILE A 176 -0.37 -17.79 -5.95
N PRO A 177 0.54 -16.85 -5.62
CA PRO A 177 0.19 -15.73 -4.75
C PRO A 177 -0.77 -14.77 -5.47
N ILE A 178 -1.74 -14.24 -4.71
CA ILE A 178 -2.63 -13.17 -5.16
C ILE A 178 -2.34 -11.95 -4.29
N TYR A 179 -1.82 -10.90 -4.90
CA TYR A 179 -1.52 -9.63 -4.24
C TYR A 179 -2.72 -8.68 -4.35
N ASN A 180 -2.90 -7.82 -3.35
CA ASN A 180 -3.88 -6.75 -3.43
C ASN A 180 -3.27 -5.59 -4.23
N GLY A 181 -3.95 -5.17 -5.29
CA GLY A 181 -3.59 -4.02 -6.11
C GLY A 181 -4.42 -2.80 -5.75
N GLN A 182 -4.88 -2.06 -6.76
CA GLN A 182 -5.76 -0.91 -6.56
C GLN A 182 -7.19 -1.37 -6.17
N MET A 183 -7.50 -1.28 -4.87
CA MET A 183 -8.77 -1.76 -4.31
C MET A 183 -9.94 -0.77 -4.43
N TYR A 184 -9.65 0.48 -4.78
CA TYR A 184 -10.63 1.57 -4.83
C TYR A 184 -10.35 2.51 -6.00
N LEU A 185 -11.38 3.22 -6.43
CA LEU A 185 -11.28 4.26 -7.44
C LEU A 185 -11.98 5.54 -6.94
N ILE A 186 -11.24 6.33 -6.16
CA ILE A 186 -11.76 7.53 -5.52
C ILE A 186 -10.81 8.68 -5.82
N ASP A 187 -11.36 9.76 -6.36
CA ASP A 187 -10.61 10.96 -6.71
C ASP A 187 -10.63 11.94 -5.54
N GLY A 188 -9.47 12.47 -5.15
CA GLY A 188 -9.39 13.53 -4.14
C GLY A 188 -9.28 13.07 -2.68
N ILE A 189 -9.11 11.78 -2.44
CA ILE A 189 -8.71 11.21 -1.14
C ILE A 189 -7.22 10.84 -1.16
N SER A 190 -6.50 11.09 -0.07
CA SER A 190 -5.08 10.71 0.03
C SER A 190 -4.93 9.24 0.44
N TYR A 191 -3.90 8.55 -0.08
CA TYR A 191 -3.59 7.16 0.27
C TYR A 191 -3.46 6.95 1.79
N GLN A 192 -2.93 7.94 2.52
CA GLN A 192 -2.74 7.87 3.97
C GLN A 192 -4.06 7.83 4.75
N GLU A 193 -5.13 8.36 4.13
CA GLU A 193 -6.48 8.44 4.70
C GLU A 193 -7.29 7.17 4.40
N ILE A 194 -6.68 6.18 3.77
CA ILE A 194 -7.29 4.91 3.42
C ILE A 194 -6.65 3.81 4.27
N GLU A 195 -7.49 2.89 4.70
CA GLU A 195 -7.11 1.68 5.42
C GLU A 195 -7.70 0.48 4.69
N ILE A 196 -6.88 -0.54 4.52
CA ILE A 196 -7.23 -1.79 3.86
C ILE A 196 -6.87 -2.89 4.85
N GLU A 197 -7.88 -3.58 5.35
CA GLU A 197 -7.77 -4.66 6.34
C GLU A 197 -7.95 -6.04 5.70
#